data_AF-A0A968XA01-F1
#
_entry.id   AF-A0A968XA01-F1
#
_cell.length_a   1.000
_cell.length_b   1.000
_cell.length_c   1.000
_cell.angle_alpha   90.00
_cell.angle_beta   90.00
_cell.angle_gamma   90.00
#
_symmetry.space_group_name_H-M   'P 1'
#
loop_
_entity.id
_entity.type
_entity.pdbx_description
1 polymer ?
#
loop_
_entity_poly.entity_id
_entity_poly.type
_entity_poly.pdbx_seq_one_letter_code
_entity_poly.pdbx_strand_id
1 'polypeptide(L)' 'MTPADFEAMTNAELRTYAIAHRDDLVAVRTLFSRRSPNATKYSFPDTEEGREQLMEFLRRKIEESEGKLDSPDQ' A
#
# COMPACT_ATOMS: atom_id res chain seq x y z
N MET A 1 -2.68 -22.97 5.49
CA MET A 1 -3.24 -21.88 6.30
C MET A 1 -4.69 -21.67 5.90
N THR A 2 -5.58 -21.34 6.82
CA THR A 2 -7.03 -21.24 6.58
C THR A 2 -7.51 -19.78 6.59
N PRO A 3 -8.68 -19.47 6.00
CA PRO A 3 -9.25 -18.12 6.03
C PRO A 3 -9.38 -17.52 7.44
N ALA A 4 -9.67 -18.36 8.44
CA ALA A 4 -9.79 -17.93 9.84
C ALA A 4 -8.44 -17.48 10.43
N ASP A 5 -7.34 -18.08 10.00
CA ASP A 5 -5.99 -17.69 10.45
C ASP A 5 -5.62 -16.28 9.93
N PHE A 6 -6.02 -15.94 8.71
CA PHE A 6 -5.80 -14.59 8.15
C PHE A 6 -6.66 -13.53 8.84
N GLU A 7 -7.85 -13.91 9.32
CA GLU A 7 -8.70 -12.97 10.04
C GLU A 7 -8.12 -12.59 11.41
N ALA A 8 -7.39 -13.51 12.05
CA ALA A 8 -6.74 -13.27 13.33
C ALA A 8 -5.44 -12.44 13.21
N MET A 9 -4.81 -12.40 12.03
CA MET A 9 -3.56 -11.67 11.79
C MET A 9 -3.74 -10.16 11.78
N THR A 10 -2.71 -9.43 12.23
CA THR A 10 -2.60 -7.99 11.98
C THR A 10 -2.38 -7.73 10.48
N ASN A 11 -2.69 -6.50 10.03
CA ASN A 11 -2.44 -6.11 8.64
C ASN A 11 -0.96 -6.23 8.23
N ALA A 12 -0.02 -6.03 9.16
CA ALA A 12 1.41 -6.13 8.90
C ALA A 12 1.86 -7.57 8.65
N GLU A 13 1.36 -8.50 9.47
CA GLU A 13 1.65 -9.93 9.34
C GLU A 13 1.01 -10.51 8.07
N LEU A 14 -0.26 -10.17 7.82
CA LEU A 14 -0.97 -10.62 6.63
C LEU A 14 -0.31 -10.09 5.35
N ARG A 15 0.19 -8.85 5.37
CA ARG A 15 0.95 -8.28 4.25
C ARG A 15 2.26 -9.03 4.02
N THR A 16 3.02 -9.30 5.08
CA THR A 16 4.29 -10.04 4.99
C THR A 16 4.06 -11.43 4.41
N TYR A 17 3.03 -12.13 4.90
CA TYR A 17 2.64 -13.45 4.41
C TYR A 17 2.23 -13.40 2.92
N ALA A 18 1.36 -12.47 2.53
CA ALA A 18 0.89 -12.36 1.15
C ALA A 18 2.03 -12.04 0.16
N ILE A 19 3.07 -11.31 0.59
CA ILE A 19 4.27 -11.05 -0.23
C ILE A 19 5.11 -12.32 -0.41
N ALA A 20 5.25 -13.13 0.63
CA ALA A 20 5.97 -14.40 0.59
C ALA A 20 5.20 -15.49 -0.18
N HIS A 21 3.86 -15.44 -0.16
CA HIS A 21 2.95 -16.42 -0.74
C HIS A 21 2.02 -15.77 -1.77
N ARG A 22 2.61 -15.27 -2.86
CA ARG A 22 1.88 -14.49 -3.88
C ARG A 22 0.75 -15.27 -4.58
N ASP A 23 0.85 -16.59 -4.62
CA ASP A 23 -0.15 -17.48 -5.24
C ASP A 23 -1.32 -17.80 -4.31
N ASP A 24 -1.22 -17.48 -3.01
CA ASP A 24 -2.30 -17.67 -2.04
C ASP A 24 -3.34 -16.54 -2.21
N LEU A 25 -4.22 -16.74 -3.19
CA LEU A 25 -5.30 -15.80 -3.53
C LEU A 25 -6.22 -15.49 -2.35
N VAL A 26 -6.33 -16.41 -1.38
CA VAL A 26 -7.14 -16.20 -0.18
C VAL A 26 -6.50 -15.14 0.71
N ALA A 27 -5.20 -15.27 0.98
CA ALA A 27 -4.47 -14.28 1.77
C ALA A 27 -4.50 -12.88 1.11
N VAL A 28 -4.29 -12.83 -0.21
CA VAL A 28 -4.34 -11.59 -1.00
C VAL A 28 -5.73 -10.97 -0.95
N ARG A 29 -6.79 -11.78 -1.11
CA ARG A 29 -8.18 -11.31 -1.05
C ARG A 29 -8.53 -10.77 0.33
N THR A 30 -8.13 -11.44 1.41
CA THR A 30 -8.36 -10.98 2.79
C THR A 30 -7.61 -9.68 3.08
N LEU A 31 -6.39 -9.51 2.56
CA LEU A 31 -5.67 -8.25 2.70
C LEU A 31 -6.41 -7.10 2.01
N PHE A 32 -6.97 -7.35 0.82
CA PHE A 32 -7.67 -6.33 0.06
C PHE A 32 -9.07 -6.01 0.58
N SER A 33 -9.78 -6.95 1.20
CA SER A 33 -11.09 -6.70 1.82
C SER A 33 -11.00 -5.76 3.02
N ARG A 34 -9.84 -5.72 3.69
CA ARG A 34 -9.56 -4.86 4.84
C ARG A 34 -9.16 -3.43 4.47
N ARG A 35 -9.14 -3.07 3.18
CA ARG A 35 -8.81 -1.70 2.75
C ARG A 35 -9.83 -0.72 3.33
N SER A 36 -9.31 0.41 3.83
CA SER A 36 -10.16 1.49 4.34
C SER A 36 -11.11 1.98 3.25
N PRO A 37 -12.41 2.15 3.54
CA PRO A 37 -13.36 2.72 2.57
C PRO A 37 -13.03 4.17 2.20
N ASN A 38 -12.27 4.86 3.07
CA ASN A 38 -11.83 6.24 2.88
C ASN A 38 -10.41 6.33 2.27
N ALA A 39 -9.85 5.22 1.78
CA ALA A 39 -8.54 5.24 1.14
C ALA A 39 -8.58 6.05 -0.16
N THR A 40 -7.56 6.86 -0.41
CA THR A 40 -7.38 7.56 -1.67
C THR A 40 -7.36 6.54 -2.81
N LYS A 41 -8.32 6.66 -3.72
CA LYS A 41 -8.38 5.85 -4.94
C LYS A 41 -7.66 6.61 -6.04
N TYR A 42 -6.64 5.98 -6.61
CA TYR A 42 -5.93 6.52 -7.76
C TYR A 42 -6.50 5.89 -9.03
N SER A 43 -6.64 6.69 -10.07
CA SER A 43 -6.90 6.18 -11.41
C SER A 43 -5.75 5.27 -11.85
N PHE A 44 -6.08 4.21 -12.59
CA PHE A 44 -5.06 3.33 -13.14
C PHE A 44 -4.20 4.12 -14.15
N PRO A 45 -2.86 3.99 -14.14
CA PRO A 45 -1.95 4.79 -14.97
C PRO A 45 -1.95 4.40 -16.47
N ASP A 46 -3.01 3.73 -16.93
CA ASP A 46 -3.21 3.42 -18.34
C ASP A 46 -3.72 4.63 -19.12
N THR A 47 -4.30 5.63 -18.44
CA THR A 47 -4.65 6.93 -19.04
C THR A 47 -3.59 7.99 -18.72
N GLU A 48 -3.53 9.03 -19.56
CA GLU A 48 -2.62 10.16 -19.37
C GLU A 48 -2.88 10.87 -18.04
N GLU A 49 -4.15 11.09 -17.68
CA GLU A 49 -4.48 11.70 -16.38
C GLU A 49 -4.06 10.82 -15.20
N GLY A 50 -4.16 9.49 -15.32
CA GLY A 50 -3.71 8.56 -14.29
C GLY A 50 -2.19 8.60 -14.09
N ARG A 51 -1.42 8.82 -15.17
CA ARG A 51 0.04 8.97 -15.11
C ARG A 51 0.44 10.29 -14.46
N GLU A 52 -0.23 11.38 -14.78
CA GLU A 52 0.03 12.69 -14.18
C GLU A 52 -0.26 12.67 -12.66
N GLN A 53 -1.40 12.12 -12.26
CA GLN A 53 -1.75 11.97 -10.83
C GLN A 53 -0.71 11.12 -10.07
N LEU A 54 -0.24 10.04 -10.69
CA LEU A 54 0.81 9.20 -10.10
C LEU A 54 2.13 9.96 -9.98
N MET A 55 2.56 10.69 -11.01
CA MET A 55 3.79 11.46 -10.98
C MET A 55 3.77 12.57 -9.93
N GLU A 56 2.67 13.34 -9.84
CA GLU A 56 2.52 14.39 -8.83
C GLU A 56 2.59 13.82 -7.41
N PHE A 57 1.89 12.71 -7.17
CA PHE A 57 1.92 12.04 -5.88
C PHE A 57 3.32 11.54 -5.52
N LEU A 58 4.02 10.90 -6.46
CA LEU A 58 5.38 10.41 -6.25
C LEU A 58 6.35 11.56 -5.95
N ARG A 59 6.26 12.68 -6.67
CA ARG A 59 7.07 13.89 -6.38
C ARG A 59 6.84 14.38 -4.95
N ARG A 60 5.57 14.58 -4.55
CA ARG A 60 5.22 15.01 -3.18
C ARG A 60 5.78 14.07 -2.12
N LYS A 61 5.68 12.75 -2.35
CA LYS A 61 6.21 11.74 -1.43
C LYS A 61 7.73 11.77 -1.30
N ILE A 62 8.44 12.04 -2.39
CA ILE A 62 9.90 12.20 -2.38
C ILE A 62 10.27 13.50 -1.65
N GLU A 63 9.61 14.62 -1.94
CA GLU A 63 9.84 15.90 -1.26
C GLU A 63 9.56 15.82 0.25
N GLU A 64 8.48 15.14 0.67
CA GLU A 64 8.17 14.85 2.08
C GLU A 64 9.25 13.99 2.76
N SER A 65 9.97 13.16 1.98
CA SER A 65 11.03 12.27 2.49
C SER A 65 12.38 12.98 2.54
N GLU A 66 12.72 13.78 1.52
CA GLU A 66 13.94 14.58 1.43
C GLU A 66 13.94 15.73 2.46
N GLY A 67 12.78 16.34 2.72
CA GLY A 67 12.65 17.38 3.76
C GLY A 67 12.88 16.89 5.19
N LYS A 68 13.02 15.58 5.43
CA LYS A 68 13.40 15.00 6.72
C LYS A 68 14.89 14.74 6.88
N LEU A 69 15.70 14.92 5.84
CA LEU A 69 17.16 14.74 5.91
C LEU A 69 17.91 16.03 6.29
N ASP A 70 17.25 17.19 6.20
CA ASP A 70 17.83 18.52 6.51
C ASP A 70 17.43 19.07 7.89
N SER A 71 17.00 18.23 8.84
CA SER A 71 16.89 18.67 10.24
C SER A 71 18.22 18.41 10.95
N PRO A 72 19.09 19.42 11.15
CA PRO A 72 20.17 19.31 12.10
C PRO A 72 19.56 19.10 13.50
N ASP A 73 20.11 18.10 14.18
CA ASP A 73 20.02 17.83 15.61
C ASP A 73 19.69 19.10 16.43
N GLN A 74 18.51 19.11 17.06
CA GLN A 74 18.13 20.05 18.13
C GLN A 74 17.90 19.24 19.40
#